data_AF-A0A8H7K743-F1
#
_entry.id   AF-A0A8H7K743-F1
#
_cell.length_a   1.000
_cell.length_b   1.000
_cell.length_c   1.000
_cell.angle_alpha   90.00
_cell.angle_beta   90.00
_cell.angle_gamma   90.00
#
_symmetry.space_group_name_H-M   'P 1'
#
loop_
_entity.id
_entity.type
_entity.pdbx_description
1 polymer ?
#
loop_
_entity_poly.entity_id
_entity_poly.type
_entity_poly.pdbx_seq_one_letter_code
_entity_poly.pdbx_strand_id
1 'polypeptide(L)'
;MARRPAIGWYDRVVAANKEGVIFRCDDPDKNCATQNGWAGHWRGSNATSETVICDLSFQIRRRLNSMCGLGYTVAGSKLNTFWATDLLHRVFHVPAISEGIVDHYIDGYNDALQQAKEKPELSQHDSNVLQYFAVDAWAYDIAAPGVGCTGKAAESSSSHSSPTSTQSSAPSATSDSPKECHTHSDGVVHCS
;
A
#
# COMPACT_ATOMS: atom_id res chain seq x y z
N MET A 1 -11.27 4.51 29.04
CA MET A 1 -11.48 3.38 28.10
C MET A 1 -10.16 3.05 27.43
N ALA A 2 -9.83 1.76 27.34
CA ALA A 2 -8.46 1.29 27.16
C ALA A 2 -7.87 1.60 25.77
N ARG A 3 -6.66 2.15 25.80
CA ARG A 3 -5.82 2.65 24.69
C ARG A 3 -5.12 1.51 23.93
N ARG A 4 -5.84 0.61 23.23
CA ARG A 4 -5.21 -0.38 22.33
C ARG A 4 -6.00 -0.60 21.01
N PRO A 5 -6.10 0.42 20.15
CA PRO A 5 -6.84 0.31 18.89
C PRO A 5 -6.25 -0.72 17.92
N ALA A 6 -4.91 -0.86 17.85
CA ALA A 6 -4.28 -1.79 16.90
C ALA A 6 -4.66 -3.26 17.13
N ILE A 7 -4.64 -3.74 18.38
CA ILE A 7 -5.07 -5.13 18.68
C ILE A 7 -6.56 -5.34 18.41
N GLY A 8 -7.37 -4.30 18.58
CA GLY A 8 -8.79 -4.32 18.25
C GLY A 8 -9.03 -4.61 16.76
N TRP A 9 -8.24 -4.04 15.86
CA TRP A 9 -8.38 -4.32 14.43
C TRP A 9 -8.03 -5.77 14.07
N TYR A 10 -6.98 -6.34 14.65
CA TYR A 10 -6.67 -7.77 14.44
C TYR A 10 -7.72 -8.69 15.06
N ASP A 11 -8.25 -8.34 16.24
CA ASP A 11 -9.35 -9.06 16.85
C ASP A 11 -10.59 -9.06 15.93
N ARG A 12 -10.91 -7.93 15.30
CA ARG A 12 -11.98 -7.87 14.29
C ARG A 12 -11.67 -8.74 13.07
N VAL A 13 -10.44 -8.71 12.54
CA VAL A 13 -10.03 -9.61 11.44
C VAL A 13 -10.28 -11.08 11.81
N VAL A 14 -10.00 -11.49 13.05
CA VAL A 14 -10.22 -12.86 13.50
C VAL A 14 -11.70 -13.14 13.80
N ALA A 15 -12.37 -12.29 14.57
CA ALA A 15 -13.60 -12.61 15.29
C ALA A 15 -14.85 -11.80 14.87
N ALA A 16 -14.72 -10.72 14.10
CA ALA A 16 -15.90 -9.97 13.65
C ALA A 16 -16.81 -10.83 12.76
N ASN A 17 -18.11 -10.50 12.74
CA ASN A 17 -19.08 -11.14 11.84
C ASN A 17 -18.68 -10.88 10.38
N LYS A 18 -18.40 -11.96 9.65
CA LYS A 18 -18.00 -11.95 8.24
C LYS A 18 -19.13 -12.40 7.31
N GLU A 19 -20.35 -12.49 7.80
CA GLU A 19 -21.52 -12.76 6.97
C GLU A 19 -21.59 -11.74 5.82
N GLY A 20 -21.66 -12.25 4.58
CA GLY A 20 -21.67 -11.43 3.37
C GLY A 20 -20.30 -10.88 2.92
N VAL A 21 -19.21 -11.10 3.66
CA VAL A 21 -17.85 -10.74 3.21
C VAL A 21 -17.36 -11.75 2.19
N ILE A 22 -17.10 -11.29 0.96
CA ILE A 22 -16.76 -12.18 -0.16
C ILE A 22 -15.44 -11.79 -0.80
N PHE A 23 -14.56 -12.78 -0.97
CA PHE A 23 -13.47 -12.73 -1.94
C PHE A 23 -13.96 -13.34 -3.25
N ARG A 24 -14.01 -12.51 -4.29
CA ARG A 24 -14.41 -12.91 -5.63
C ARG A 24 -13.20 -13.33 -6.44
N CYS A 25 -13.34 -14.42 -7.16
CA CYS A 25 -12.43 -14.80 -8.25
C CYS A 25 -13.03 -14.43 -9.61
N ASP A 26 -14.30 -14.06 -9.65
CA ASP A 26 -14.93 -13.42 -10.79
C ASP A 26 -14.77 -11.89 -10.69
N ASP A 27 -14.51 -11.22 -11.80
CA ASP A 27 -14.29 -9.76 -11.88
C ASP A 27 -15.52 -9.08 -12.50
N PRO A 28 -16.62 -8.90 -11.74
CA PRO A 28 -17.89 -8.41 -12.28
C PRO A 28 -17.78 -6.99 -12.85
N ASP A 29 -16.88 -6.18 -12.29
CA ASP A 29 -16.67 -4.79 -12.71
C ASP A 29 -15.63 -4.67 -13.85
N LYS A 30 -14.97 -5.77 -14.22
CA LYS A 30 -13.93 -5.82 -15.27
C LYS A 30 -12.71 -4.93 -14.98
N ASN A 31 -12.46 -4.58 -13.71
CA ASN A 31 -11.31 -3.74 -13.34
C ASN A 31 -9.99 -4.49 -13.49
N CYS A 32 -9.95 -5.81 -13.30
CA CYS A 32 -8.73 -6.60 -13.50
C CYS A 32 -8.26 -6.56 -14.96
N ALA A 33 -9.20 -6.49 -15.91
CA ALA A 33 -8.88 -6.44 -17.34
C ALA A 33 -8.50 -5.02 -17.82
N THR A 34 -8.99 -3.99 -17.15
CA THR A 34 -8.81 -2.58 -17.58
C THR A 34 -7.71 -1.86 -16.83
N GLN A 35 -7.35 -2.31 -15.62
CA GLN A 35 -6.34 -1.68 -14.78
C GLN A 35 -5.03 -2.48 -14.84
N ASN A 36 -4.07 -1.96 -15.60
CA ASN A 36 -2.79 -2.62 -15.78
C ASN A 36 -2.04 -2.75 -14.43
N GLY A 37 -1.56 -3.96 -14.14
CA GLY A 37 -0.82 -4.26 -12.91
C GLY A 37 -1.69 -4.44 -11.66
N TRP A 38 -3.02 -4.35 -11.75
CA TRP A 38 -3.88 -4.65 -10.62
C TRP A 38 -3.92 -6.14 -10.35
N ALA A 39 -3.54 -6.51 -9.13
CA ALA A 39 -3.63 -7.88 -8.63
C ALA A 39 -4.96 -8.13 -7.89
N GLY A 40 -5.76 -7.10 -7.69
CA GLY A 40 -7.07 -7.15 -7.07
C GLY A 40 -7.60 -5.76 -6.78
N HIS A 41 -8.87 -5.70 -6.39
CA HIS A 41 -9.53 -4.44 -6.01
C HIS A 41 -10.65 -4.66 -5.01
N TRP A 42 -11.01 -3.62 -4.27
CA TRP A 42 -12.26 -3.56 -3.51
C TRP A 42 -13.34 -2.95 -4.39
N ARG A 43 -14.56 -3.50 -4.36
CA ARG A 43 -15.64 -3.06 -5.26
C ARG A 43 -16.28 -1.73 -4.86
N GLY A 44 -15.88 -1.14 -3.74
CA GLY A 44 -16.36 0.17 -3.31
C GLY A 44 -17.89 0.21 -3.17
N SER A 45 -18.51 1.26 -3.72
CA SER A 45 -19.96 1.46 -3.68
C SER A 45 -20.76 0.41 -4.46
N ASN A 46 -20.14 -0.32 -5.41
CA ASN A 46 -20.84 -1.37 -6.16
C ASN A 46 -21.15 -2.59 -5.29
N ALA A 47 -20.29 -2.91 -4.32
CA ALA A 47 -20.52 -3.89 -3.26
C ALA A 47 -19.46 -3.75 -2.16
N THR A 48 -19.79 -3.04 -1.08
CA THR A 48 -18.82 -2.68 -0.03
C THR A 48 -18.27 -3.86 0.76
N SER A 49 -18.92 -5.03 0.71
CA SER A 49 -18.48 -6.25 1.39
C SER A 49 -17.68 -7.19 0.49
N GLU A 50 -17.36 -6.78 -0.74
CA GLU A 50 -16.74 -7.65 -1.74
C GLU A 50 -15.38 -7.10 -2.21
N THR A 51 -14.40 -7.99 -2.27
CA THR A 51 -13.11 -7.70 -2.93
C THR A 51 -12.87 -8.74 -4.02
N VAL A 52 -12.18 -8.33 -5.09
CA VAL A 52 -11.92 -9.14 -6.28
C VAL A 52 -10.43 -9.47 -6.35
N ILE A 53 -10.09 -10.74 -6.49
CA ILE A 53 -8.73 -11.24 -6.73
C ILE A 53 -8.54 -11.39 -8.24
N CYS A 54 -7.59 -10.65 -8.81
CA CYS A 54 -7.25 -10.75 -10.23
C CYS A 54 -6.23 -11.86 -10.49
N ASP A 55 -6.17 -12.37 -11.72
CA ASP A 55 -5.24 -13.42 -12.16
C ASP A 55 -3.78 -13.13 -11.81
N LEU A 56 -3.38 -11.87 -11.89
CA LEU A 56 -2.02 -11.44 -11.57
C LEU A 56 -1.60 -11.82 -10.15
N SER A 57 -2.53 -11.82 -9.17
CA SER A 57 -2.21 -12.25 -7.80
C SER A 57 -1.69 -13.69 -7.76
N PHE A 58 -2.27 -14.60 -8.54
CA PHE A 58 -1.82 -16.00 -8.57
C PHE A 58 -0.42 -16.18 -9.16
N GLN A 59 0.09 -15.19 -9.89
CA GLN A 59 1.41 -15.22 -10.49
C GLN A 59 2.47 -14.55 -9.60
N ILE A 60 2.12 -13.49 -8.88
CA ILE A 60 3.09 -12.64 -8.18
C ILE A 60 3.06 -12.79 -6.66
N ARG A 61 2.01 -13.38 -6.07
CA ARG A 61 1.90 -13.55 -4.62
C ARG A 61 2.59 -14.82 -4.16
N ARG A 62 3.40 -14.70 -3.12
CA ARG A 62 4.07 -15.82 -2.46
C ARG A 62 3.23 -16.37 -1.32
N ARG A 63 3.47 -17.64 -0.98
CA ARG A 63 2.93 -18.26 0.24
C ARG A 63 3.69 -17.76 1.48
N LEU A 64 2.98 -17.55 2.58
CA LEU A 64 3.51 -16.99 3.82
C LEU A 64 4.66 -17.82 4.43
N ASN A 65 4.66 -19.15 4.22
CA ASN A 65 5.73 -20.03 4.67
C ASN A 65 7.10 -19.75 4.03
N SER A 66 7.16 -18.94 2.96
CA SER A 66 8.41 -18.48 2.37
C SER A 66 8.90 -17.14 2.92
N MET A 67 8.24 -16.58 3.94
CA MET A 67 8.67 -15.35 4.62
C MET A 67 10.14 -15.40 5.03
N CYS A 68 10.84 -14.27 4.93
CA CYS A 68 12.29 -14.15 5.16
C CYS A 68 13.20 -14.93 4.18
N GLY A 69 12.63 -15.70 3.25
CA GLY A 69 13.37 -16.36 2.19
C GLY A 69 13.42 -15.54 0.90
N LEU A 70 14.33 -15.94 -0.01
CA LEU A 70 14.45 -15.40 -1.38
C LEU A 70 14.68 -13.88 -1.41
N GLY A 71 15.45 -13.35 -0.45
CA GLY A 71 15.80 -11.93 -0.39
C GLY A 71 14.67 -11.00 0.07
N TYR A 72 13.54 -11.52 0.54
CA TYR A 72 12.47 -10.69 1.11
C TYR A 72 12.92 -10.07 2.43
N THR A 73 12.64 -8.77 2.59
CA THR A 73 12.69 -8.07 3.87
C THR A 73 11.43 -7.23 4.04
N VAL A 74 10.95 -7.07 5.27
CA VAL A 74 9.71 -6.31 5.54
C VAL A 74 9.84 -4.87 5.06
N ALA A 75 10.97 -4.22 5.34
CA ALA A 75 11.21 -2.82 5.00
C ALA A 75 11.53 -2.60 3.51
N GLY A 76 12.12 -3.59 2.83
CA GLY A 76 12.63 -3.45 1.47
C GLY A 76 11.71 -4.04 0.38
N SER A 77 10.60 -4.66 0.75
CA SER A 77 9.70 -5.35 -0.18
C SER A 77 8.27 -4.80 -0.10
N LYS A 78 7.49 -5.03 -1.17
CA LYS A 78 6.08 -4.61 -1.20
C LYS A 78 5.27 -5.37 -0.15
N LEU A 79 4.39 -4.68 0.58
CA LEU A 79 3.51 -5.32 1.56
C LEU A 79 2.72 -6.47 0.94
N ASN A 80 2.21 -6.28 -0.28
CA ASN A 80 1.45 -7.29 -0.99
C ASN A 80 2.29 -8.41 -1.63
N THR A 81 3.55 -8.62 -1.25
CA THR A 81 4.34 -9.76 -1.76
C THR A 81 3.74 -11.11 -1.37
N PHE A 82 3.12 -11.23 -0.19
CA PHE A 82 2.52 -12.47 0.27
C PHE A 82 0.99 -12.44 0.15
N TRP A 83 0.39 -13.62 -0.06
CA TRP A 83 -1.06 -13.78 0.01
C TRP A 83 -1.62 -13.30 1.34
N ALA A 84 -0.96 -13.61 2.46
CA ALA A 84 -1.46 -13.25 3.79
C ALA A 84 -1.61 -11.74 3.99
N THR A 85 -0.61 -10.96 3.58
CA THR A 85 -0.64 -9.49 3.70
C THR A 85 -1.57 -8.85 2.68
N ASP A 86 -1.63 -9.37 1.45
CA ASP A 86 -2.59 -8.91 0.44
C ASP A 86 -4.05 -9.20 0.85
N LEU A 87 -4.33 -10.35 1.47
CA LEU A 87 -5.65 -10.65 2.04
C LEU A 87 -5.97 -9.77 3.24
N LEU A 88 -5.00 -9.50 4.11
CA LEU A 88 -5.16 -8.59 5.24
C LEU A 88 -5.52 -7.16 4.77
N HIS A 89 -4.83 -6.66 3.76
CA HIS A 89 -5.16 -5.38 3.11
C HIS A 89 -6.61 -5.33 2.62
N ARG A 90 -7.02 -6.38 1.89
CA ARG A 90 -8.37 -6.47 1.31
C ARG A 90 -9.46 -6.48 2.38
N VAL A 91 -9.28 -7.20 3.48
CA VAL A 91 -10.28 -7.18 4.56
C VAL A 91 -10.34 -5.83 5.26
N PHE A 92 -9.26 -5.05 5.29
CA PHE A 92 -9.31 -3.69 5.83
C PHE A 92 -10.11 -2.71 4.97
N HIS A 93 -10.32 -2.99 3.69
CA HIS A 93 -11.28 -2.22 2.87
C HIS A 93 -12.74 -2.54 3.21
N VAL A 94 -13.02 -3.67 3.87
CA VAL A 94 -14.40 -4.12 4.13
C VAL A 94 -14.93 -3.50 5.44
N PRO A 95 -16.02 -2.71 5.40
CA PRO A 95 -16.52 -2.02 6.60
C PRO A 95 -16.94 -2.94 7.75
N ALA A 96 -17.37 -4.17 7.45
CA ALA A 96 -17.65 -5.18 8.49
C ALA A 96 -16.42 -5.48 9.37
N ILE A 97 -15.21 -5.24 8.87
CA ILE A 97 -13.94 -5.40 9.60
C ILE A 97 -13.38 -4.06 10.04
N SER A 98 -13.29 -3.07 9.14
CA SER A 98 -12.61 -1.79 9.40
C SER A 98 -13.50 -0.69 9.99
N GLU A 99 -14.80 -0.93 10.11
CA GLU A 99 -15.81 0.06 10.48
C GLU A 99 -15.82 1.30 9.56
N GLY A 100 -15.17 1.23 8.39
CA GLY A 100 -14.98 2.37 7.50
C GLY A 100 -13.98 3.42 8.03
N ILE A 101 -13.17 3.08 9.04
CA ILE A 101 -12.21 4.00 9.66
C ILE A 101 -10.76 3.62 9.32
N VAL A 102 -10.47 2.33 9.07
CA VAL A 102 -9.15 1.91 8.60
C VAL A 102 -8.99 2.24 7.12
N ASP A 103 -7.97 3.01 6.75
CA ASP A 103 -7.75 3.50 5.38
C ASP A 103 -6.25 3.59 5.02
N HIS A 104 -5.92 4.09 3.83
CA HIS A 104 -4.56 4.32 3.35
C HIS A 104 -4.17 5.78 3.61
N TYR A 105 -3.36 6.04 4.65
CA TYR A 105 -2.84 7.39 4.92
C TYR A 105 -1.41 7.56 4.45
N ILE A 106 -0.60 6.50 4.50
CA ILE A 106 0.78 6.48 4.02
C ILE A 106 1.05 5.28 3.11
N ASP A 107 2.13 5.36 2.35
CA ASP A 107 2.64 4.26 1.53
C ASP A 107 4.10 3.98 1.89
N GLY A 108 4.44 2.69 2.07
CA GLY A 108 5.82 2.29 2.30
C GLY A 108 6.29 2.35 3.77
N TYR A 109 7.45 1.75 4.01
CA TYR A 109 7.93 1.46 5.37
C TYR A 109 8.46 2.69 6.11
N ASN A 110 9.18 3.59 5.43
CA ASN A 110 9.70 4.81 6.07
C ASN A 110 8.58 5.75 6.51
N ASP A 111 7.56 5.92 5.65
CA ASP A 111 6.44 6.79 5.94
C ASP A 111 5.60 6.19 7.08
N ALA A 112 5.50 4.86 7.17
CA ALA A 112 4.91 4.18 8.33
C ALA A 112 5.68 4.49 9.63
N LEU A 113 7.02 4.43 9.62
CA LEU A 113 7.85 4.78 10.78
C LEU A 113 7.75 6.27 11.15
N GLN A 114 7.64 7.15 10.15
CA GLN A 114 7.48 8.58 10.38
C GLN A 114 6.10 8.88 10.97
N GLN A 115 5.03 8.32 10.41
CA GLN A 115 3.68 8.46 10.93
C GLN A 115 3.58 7.96 12.37
N ALA A 116 4.23 6.84 12.70
CA ALA A 116 4.25 6.32 14.07
C ALA A 116 4.90 7.29 15.08
N LYS A 117 5.84 8.14 14.63
CA LYS A 117 6.48 9.16 15.47
C LYS A 117 5.67 10.45 15.55
N GLU A 118 5.11 10.89 14.42
CA GLU A 118 4.51 12.21 14.30
C GLU A 118 2.99 12.23 14.51
N LYS A 119 2.30 11.16 14.11
CA LYS A 119 0.83 11.01 14.12
C LYS A 119 0.42 9.59 14.56
N PRO A 120 0.83 9.15 15.77
CA PRO A 120 0.55 7.79 16.25
C PRO A 120 -0.95 7.45 16.30
N GLU A 121 -1.81 8.45 16.46
CA GLU A 121 -3.27 8.31 16.40
C GLU A 121 -3.79 7.93 15.00
N LEU A 122 -3.06 8.26 13.94
CA LEU A 122 -3.40 7.80 12.58
C LEU A 122 -2.80 6.45 12.27
N SER A 123 -1.61 6.13 12.79
CA SER A 123 -0.97 4.82 12.60
C SER A 123 -1.85 3.65 13.02
N GLN A 124 -2.71 3.84 14.02
CA GLN A 124 -3.64 2.81 14.47
C GLN A 124 -4.85 2.61 13.54
N HIS A 125 -5.04 3.47 12.55
CA HIS A 125 -6.10 3.41 11.53
C HIS A 125 -5.51 3.29 10.12
N ASP A 126 -4.20 3.24 9.98
CA ASP A 126 -3.55 3.07 8.69
C ASP A 126 -3.40 1.58 8.37
N SER A 127 -4.01 1.15 7.27
CA SER A 127 -3.98 -0.25 6.85
C SER A 127 -2.56 -0.74 6.53
N ASN A 128 -1.67 0.12 6.03
CA ASN A 128 -0.29 -0.22 5.70
C ASN A 128 0.54 -0.34 6.97
N VAL A 129 0.36 0.55 7.96
CA VAL A 129 1.03 0.43 9.26
C VAL A 129 0.59 -0.86 9.97
N LEU A 130 -0.70 -1.18 9.95
CA LEU A 130 -1.21 -2.44 10.50
C LEU A 130 -0.60 -3.65 9.76
N GLN A 131 -0.59 -3.64 8.43
CA GLN A 131 0.06 -4.72 7.67
C GLN A 131 1.56 -4.86 8.01
N TYR A 132 2.31 -3.76 8.12
CA TYR A 132 3.72 -3.77 8.48
C TYR A 132 3.96 -4.37 9.87
N PHE A 133 3.17 -3.97 10.86
CA PHE A 133 3.25 -4.56 12.18
C PHE A 133 2.98 -6.07 12.16
N ALA A 134 1.90 -6.50 11.49
CA ALA A 134 1.51 -7.90 11.43
C ALA A 134 2.58 -8.77 10.75
N VAL A 135 3.16 -8.31 9.64
CA VAL A 135 4.16 -9.06 8.89
C VAL A 135 5.51 -9.09 9.60
N ASP A 136 5.90 -8.01 10.29
CA ASP A 136 7.15 -7.95 11.04
C ASP A 136 7.08 -8.81 12.31
N ALA A 137 5.94 -8.79 13.02
CA ALA A 137 5.68 -9.69 14.14
C ALA A 137 5.74 -11.17 13.69
N TRP A 138 5.07 -11.53 12.59
CA TRP A 138 5.16 -12.88 12.03
C TRP A 138 6.59 -13.26 11.62
N ALA A 139 7.33 -12.32 11.02
CA ALA A 139 8.72 -12.53 10.64
C ALA A 139 9.58 -12.86 11.87
N TYR A 140 9.40 -12.11 12.96
CA TYR A 140 10.17 -12.27 14.19
C TYR A 140 9.78 -13.50 15.01
N ASP A 141 8.47 -13.77 15.16
CA ASP A 141 7.99 -14.84 16.05
C ASP A 141 7.98 -16.22 15.36
N ILE A 142 7.68 -16.26 14.06
CA ILE A 142 7.37 -17.51 13.36
C ILE A 142 8.38 -17.82 12.25
N ALA A 143 8.63 -16.87 11.33
CA ALA A 143 9.44 -17.16 10.15
C ALA A 143 10.94 -17.28 10.46
N ALA A 144 11.46 -16.40 11.31
CA ALA A 144 12.83 -16.38 11.79
C ALA A 144 12.86 -16.07 13.31
N PRO A 145 12.49 -17.06 14.16
CA PRO A 145 12.29 -16.86 15.59
C PRO A 145 13.42 -16.10 16.29
N GLY A 146 13.09 -14.96 16.92
CA GLY A 146 14.02 -14.13 17.68
C GLY A 146 14.94 -13.23 16.86
N VAL A 147 14.92 -13.35 15.52
CA VAL A 147 15.79 -12.61 14.60
C VAL A 147 14.98 -11.74 13.64
N GLY A 148 13.91 -12.29 13.07
CA GLY A 148 13.11 -11.63 12.04
C GLY A 148 13.84 -11.41 10.72
N CYS A 149 13.20 -10.65 9.84
CA CYS A 149 13.79 -10.19 8.58
C CYS A 149 13.29 -8.78 8.21
N THR A 150 13.18 -7.90 9.20
CA THR A 150 12.76 -6.51 8.98
C THR A 150 13.59 -5.85 7.88
N GLY A 151 14.90 -6.09 7.88
CA GLY A 151 15.85 -5.55 6.92
C GLY A 151 16.18 -4.08 7.20
N LYS A 152 16.85 -3.44 6.23
CA LYS A 152 17.15 -2.01 6.28
C LYS A 152 16.08 -1.26 5.48
N ALA A 153 15.56 -0.19 6.06
CA ALA A 153 14.72 0.72 5.31
C ALA A 153 15.56 1.41 4.22
N ALA A 154 14.95 1.70 3.07
CA ALA A 154 15.62 2.47 2.03
C ALA A 154 16.00 3.85 2.59
N GLU A 155 17.17 4.36 2.20
CA GLU A 155 17.52 5.75 2.48
C GLU A 155 16.46 6.64 1.82
N SER A 156 15.83 7.53 2.57
CA SER A 156 14.82 8.44 2.07
C SER A 156 15.45 9.41 1.05
N SER A 157 15.28 9.13 -0.24
CA SER A 157 15.43 10.12 -1.29
C SER A 157 14.28 11.11 -1.17
N SER A 158 14.59 12.33 -0.73
CA SER A 158 13.67 13.46 -0.55
C SER A 158 13.04 13.90 -1.88
N SER A 159 12.10 13.15 -2.42
CA SER A 159 11.24 13.58 -3.53
C SER A 159 9.79 13.54 -3.07
N HIS A 160 9.46 14.46 -2.18
CA HIS A 160 8.07 14.80 -1.88
C HIS A 160 7.46 15.51 -3.10
N SER A 161 6.56 14.83 -3.80
CA SER A 161 5.53 15.51 -4.58
C SER A 161 4.50 16.05 -3.60
N SER A 162 4.60 17.33 -3.27
CA SER A 162 3.58 18.03 -2.49
C SER A 162 2.21 17.96 -3.19
N PRO A 163 1.10 17.84 -2.45
CA PRO A 163 -0.23 17.93 -3.04
C PRO A 163 -0.44 19.32 -3.62
N THR A 164 -0.85 19.39 -4.88
CA THR A 164 -1.21 20.65 -5.55
C THR A 164 -2.44 21.26 -4.87
N SER A 165 -2.21 22.26 -4.03
CA SER A 165 -3.24 23.17 -3.54
C SER A 165 -3.64 24.12 -4.67
N THR A 166 -4.88 24.02 -5.13
CA THR A 166 -5.52 24.95 -6.06
C THR A 166 -5.55 26.34 -5.45
N GLN A 167 -4.71 27.25 -5.94
CA GLN A 167 -4.82 28.68 -5.65
C GLN A 167 -5.05 29.47 -6.94
N SER A 168 -6.06 30.33 -6.86
CA SER A 168 -6.57 31.20 -7.92
C SER A 168 -5.49 32.14 -8.45
N SER A 169 -5.44 32.26 -9.77
CA SER A 169 -4.46 33.02 -10.55
C SER A 169 -4.49 34.53 -10.28
N ALA A 170 -3.30 35.11 -10.11
CA ALA A 170 -3.02 36.51 -10.44
C ALA A 170 -1.83 36.53 -11.42
N PRO A 171 -1.85 37.36 -12.48
CA PRO A 171 -0.86 37.28 -13.55
C PRO A 171 0.45 37.93 -13.10
N SER A 172 1.58 37.25 -13.35
CA SER A 172 2.91 37.82 -13.16
C SER A 172 3.82 37.41 -14.31
N ALA A 173 4.76 38.29 -14.64
CA ALA A 173 5.41 38.46 -15.94
C ALA A 173 6.05 37.20 -16.56
N THR A 174 5.93 37.08 -17.89
CA THR A 174 6.61 36.07 -18.71
C THR A 174 8.12 36.28 -18.68
N SER A 175 8.83 35.36 -18.03
CA SER A 175 10.25 35.08 -18.30
C SER A 175 10.35 34.11 -19.48
N ASP A 176 11.21 34.40 -20.44
CA ASP A 176 11.46 33.57 -21.62
C ASP A 176 11.66 32.09 -21.27
N SER A 177 11.03 31.21 -22.06
CA SER A 177 11.20 29.76 -21.96
C SER A 177 12.67 29.37 -22.15
N PRO A 178 13.19 28.36 -21.42
CA PRO A 178 14.49 27.79 -21.70
C PRO A 178 14.55 27.30 -23.16
N LYS A 179 15.63 27.63 -23.86
CA LYS A 179 15.85 27.12 -25.22
C LYS A 179 16.12 25.63 -25.16
N GLU A 180 15.25 24.84 -25.78
CA GLU A 180 15.40 23.39 -25.85
C GLU A 180 16.28 23.04 -27.04
N CYS A 181 17.46 22.50 -26.77
CA CYS A 181 18.40 22.06 -27.79
C CYS A 181 18.40 20.53 -27.89
N HIS A 182 18.23 19.99 -29.10
CA HIS A 182 18.40 18.56 -29.36
C HIS A 182 19.30 18.30 -30.56
N THR A 183 20.01 17.17 -30.50
CA THR A 183 21.02 16.77 -31.49
C THR A 183 20.50 15.58 -32.29
N HIS A 184 20.54 15.69 -33.61
CA HIS A 184 20.23 14.59 -34.51
C HIS A 184 21.43 13.66 -34.69
N SER A 185 21.17 12.45 -35.19
CA SER A 185 22.17 11.40 -35.38
C SER A 185 23.26 11.73 -36.41
N ASP A 186 23.07 12.78 -37.21
CA ASP A 186 24.04 13.36 -38.14
C ASP A 186 24.93 14.45 -37.49
N GLY A 187 24.74 14.70 -36.19
CA GLY A 187 25.52 15.66 -35.41
C GLY A 187 25.00 17.10 -35.48
N VAL A 188 23.89 17.36 -36.18
CA VAL A 188 23.29 18.69 -36.27
C VAL A 188 22.48 19.00 -35.00
N VAL A 189 22.71 20.16 -34.40
CA VAL A 189 22.01 20.65 -33.20
C VAL A 189 21.01 21.73 -33.58
N HIS A 190 19.76 21.55 -33.17
CA HIS A 190 18.71 22.57 -33.25
C HIS A 190 18.33 23.03 -31.85
N CYS A 191 18.33 24.35 -31.65
CA CYS A 191 17.83 24.99 -30.44
C CYS A 191 16.60 25.84 -30.80
N SER A 192 15.46 25.57 -30.17
CA SER A 192 14.25 26.40 -30.24
C SER A 192 14.16 27.30 -29.01
#